data_AF-A0A1F6VGB5-F1
#
_entry.id   AF-A0A1F6VGB5-F1
#
_cell.length_a   1.000
_cell.length_b   1.000
_cell.length_c   1.000
_cell.angle_alpha   90.00
_cell.angle_beta   90.00
_cell.angle_gamma   90.00
#
_symmetry.space_group_name_H-M   'P 1'
#
loop_
_entity.id
_entity.type
_entity.pdbx_description
1 polymer ?
#
loop_
_entity_poly.entity_id
_entity_poly.type
_entity_poly.pdbx_seq_one_letter_code
_entity_poly.pdbx_strand_id
1 'polypeptide(L)'
;MEIENKFFVIFIITVLVIRIFLFLHPVSSPTIKGFRVHHYMYGILGIVVGLFVNSISMYAIGLGLFIDELTYILIRGKIHKDNYSFVSIIGTILFVILIFFLRNYFVLPFR
;
A
#
# COMPACT_ATOMS: atom_id res chain seq x y z
N MET A 1 6.59 11.75 18.65
CA MET A 1 6.43 11.89 17.19
C MET A 1 4.99 12.27 16.91
N GLU A 2 4.75 13.34 16.16
CA GLU A 2 3.40 13.75 15.77
C GLU A 2 2.66 12.61 15.04
N ILE A 3 1.33 12.57 15.16
CA ILE A 3 0.50 11.47 14.66
C ILE A 3 0.67 11.26 13.15
N GLU A 4 0.77 12.34 12.39
CA GLU A 4 1.07 12.36 10.95
C GLU A 4 2.44 11.77 10.61
N ASN A 5 3.46 12.04 11.41
CA ASN A 5 4.81 11.54 11.17
C ASN A 5 4.87 10.04 11.52
N LYS A 6 4.17 9.62 12.58
CA LYS A 6 4.00 8.19 12.91
C LYS A 6 3.31 7.43 11.79
N PHE A 7 2.19 7.97 11.30
CA PHE A 7 1.47 7.42 10.15
C PHE A 7 2.38 7.27 8.94
N PHE A 8 3.08 8.35 8.56
CA PHE A 8 3.90 8.36 7.36
C PHE A 8 5.08 7.38 7.47
N VAL A 9 5.72 7.29 8.63
CA VAL A 9 6.82 6.33 8.88
C VAL A 9 6.34 4.89 8.74
N ILE A 10 5.20 4.53 9.34
CA ILE A 10 4.64 3.17 9.21
C ILE A 10 4.26 2.89 7.75
N PHE A 11 3.62 3.85 7.09
CA PHE A 11 3.23 3.76 5.69
C PHE A 11 4.45 3.50 4.78
N ILE A 12 5.49 4.32 4.86
CA ILE A 12 6.66 4.19 3.98
C ILE A 12 7.45 2.92 4.26
N ILE A 13 7.60 2.54 5.54
CA ILE A 13 8.24 1.26 5.91
C ILE A 13 7.44 0.10 5.31
N THR A 14 6.11 0.14 5.37
CA THR A 14 5.26 -0.90 4.79
C THR A 14 5.49 -1.04 3.28
N VAL A 15 5.49 0.09 2.54
CA VAL A 15 5.76 0.10 1.09
C VAL A 15 7.15 -0.45 0.77
N LEU A 16 8.17 -0.01 1.50
CA LEU A 16 9.55 -0.47 1.27
C LEU A 16 9.70 -1.96 1.58
N VAL A 17 9.17 -2.42 2.72
CA VAL A 17 9.25 -3.81 3.14
C VAL A 17 8.55 -4.72 2.13
N ILE A 18 7.32 -4.42 1.73
CA ILE A 18 6.59 -5.28 0.80
C ILE A 18 7.24 -5.30 -0.58
N ARG A 19 7.70 -4.15 -1.07
CA ARG A 19 8.31 -4.05 -2.40
C ARG A 19 9.65 -4.76 -2.47
N ILE A 20 10.52 -4.58 -1.46
CA ILE A 20 11.80 -5.28 -1.36
C ILE A 20 11.58 -6.78 -1.18
N PHE A 21 10.66 -7.17 -0.30
CA PHE A 21 10.36 -8.57 -0.05
C PHE A 21 9.89 -9.29 -1.31
N LEU A 22 8.90 -8.73 -2.02
CA LEU A 22 8.34 -9.32 -3.24
C LEU A 22 9.30 -9.24 -4.44
N PHE A 23 10.24 -8.30 -4.44
CA PHE A 23 11.31 -8.24 -5.45
C PHE A 23 12.30 -9.39 -5.28
N LEU A 24 12.70 -9.67 -4.05
CA LEU A 24 13.63 -10.75 -3.72
C LEU A 24 12.96 -12.14 -3.77
N HIS A 25 11.69 -12.20 -3.36
CA HIS A 25 10.90 -13.43 -3.27
C HIS A 25 9.58 -13.25 -3.99
N PRO A 26 9.54 -13.43 -5.32
CA PRO A 26 8.31 -13.36 -6.08
C PRO A 26 7.38 -14.53 -5.72
N VAL A 27 6.45 -14.29 -4.80
CA VAL A 27 5.45 -15.28 -4.39
C VAL A 27 4.22 -15.17 -5.29
N SER A 28 3.73 -16.32 -5.77
CA SER A 28 2.47 -16.38 -6.52
C SER A 28 1.30 -16.17 -5.58
N SER A 29 0.45 -15.19 -5.88
CA SER A 29 -0.70 -14.93 -5.02
C SER A 29 -1.75 -16.05 -5.06
N PRO A 30 -2.45 -16.33 -3.95
CA PRO A 30 -3.44 -17.39 -3.89
C PRO A 30 -4.58 -17.12 -4.87
N THR A 31 -5.04 -18.16 -5.54
CA THR A 31 -6.15 -18.09 -6.50
C THR A 31 -7.34 -18.88 -5.96
N ILE A 32 -8.46 -18.20 -5.69
CA ILE A 32 -9.67 -18.79 -5.14
C ILE A 32 -10.74 -18.78 -6.24
N LYS A 33 -11.18 -19.95 -6.72
CA LYS A 33 -12.19 -20.08 -7.81
C LYS A 33 -11.87 -19.24 -9.06
N GLY A 34 -10.59 -19.14 -9.43
CA GLY A 34 -10.13 -18.35 -10.58
C GLY A 34 -9.88 -16.86 -10.28
N PHE A 35 -10.21 -16.38 -9.08
CA PHE A 35 -9.89 -15.03 -8.63
C PHE A 35 -8.52 -15.01 -7.95
N ARG A 36 -7.54 -14.35 -8.56
CA ARG A 36 -6.22 -14.13 -7.96
C ARG A 36 -6.31 -13.02 -6.93
N VAL A 37 -6.00 -13.32 -5.69
CA VAL A 37 -5.95 -12.33 -4.61
C VAL A 37 -4.68 -11.50 -4.77
N HIS A 38 -4.75 -10.23 -4.42
CA HIS A 38 -3.61 -9.31 -4.47
C HIS A 38 -3.47 -8.58 -3.15
N HIS A 39 -2.27 -8.09 -2.82
CA HIS A 39 -2.04 -7.53 -1.51
C HIS A 39 -2.71 -6.17 -1.31
N TYR A 40 -3.03 -5.45 -2.39
CA TYR A 40 -3.90 -4.28 -2.32
C TYR A 40 -5.26 -4.59 -1.68
N MET A 41 -5.79 -5.81 -1.82
CA MET A 41 -7.08 -6.21 -1.25
C MET A 41 -6.99 -6.31 0.26
N TYR A 42 -5.91 -6.90 0.77
CA TYR A 42 -5.59 -6.86 2.20
C TYR A 42 -5.35 -5.42 2.68
N GLY A 43 -4.78 -4.57 1.81
CA GLY A 43 -4.66 -3.14 2.04
C GLY A 43 -6.00 -2.46 2.28
N ILE A 44 -6.98 -2.66 1.40
CA ILE A 44 -8.35 -2.13 1.53
C ILE A 44 -8.99 -2.61 2.83
N LEU A 45 -8.89 -3.91 3.15
CA LEU A 45 -9.40 -4.44 4.41
C LEU A 45 -8.71 -3.80 5.62
N GLY A 46 -7.38 -3.64 5.58
CA GLY A 46 -6.60 -2.99 6.62
C GLY A 46 -6.99 -1.51 6.83
N ILE A 47 -7.28 -0.78 5.76
CA ILE A 47 -7.79 0.59 5.82
C ILE A 47 -9.12 0.64 6.55
N VAL A 48 -10.09 -0.20 6.13
CA VAL A 48 -11.44 -0.23 6.70
C VAL A 48 -11.41 -0.62 8.17
N VAL A 49 -10.70 -1.70 8.51
CA VAL A 49 -10.59 -2.16 9.91
C VAL A 49 -9.83 -1.13 10.74
N GLY A 50 -8.75 -0.54 10.23
CA GLY A 50 -7.98 0.49 10.91
C GLY A 50 -8.82 1.72 11.28
N LEU A 51 -9.69 2.16 10.37
CA LEU A 51 -10.67 3.23 10.66
C LEU A 51 -11.69 2.79 11.72
N PHE A 52 -12.25 1.59 11.59
CA PHE A 52 -13.29 1.10 12.50
C PHE A 52 -12.81 0.93 13.96
N VAL A 53 -11.59 0.43 14.15
CA VAL A 53 -10.99 0.23 15.48
C VAL A 53 -10.16 1.43 15.95
N ASN A 54 -10.15 2.53 15.20
CA ASN A 54 -9.37 3.73 15.47
C ASN A 54 -7.86 3.45 15.67
N SER A 55 -7.30 2.53 14.86
CA SER A 55 -5.88 2.16 14.89
C SER A 55 -5.13 2.74 13.69
N ILE A 56 -4.40 3.83 13.95
CA ILE A 56 -3.58 4.50 12.93
C ILE A 56 -2.50 3.59 12.34
N SER A 57 -1.96 2.67 13.14
CA SER A 57 -0.95 1.72 12.67
C SER A 57 -1.54 0.74 11.66
N MET A 58 -2.71 0.19 11.94
CA MET A 58 -3.39 -0.72 11.01
C MET A 58 -3.83 0.00 9.73
N TYR A 59 -4.33 1.22 9.87
CA TYR A 59 -4.67 2.08 8.75
C TYR A 59 -3.45 2.40 7.86
N ALA A 60 -2.31 2.78 8.46
CA ALA A 60 -1.08 3.08 7.75
C ALA A 60 -0.52 1.85 7.02
N ILE A 61 -0.55 0.67 7.64
CA ILE A 61 -0.16 -0.60 7.01
C ILE A 61 -1.08 -0.91 5.83
N GLY A 62 -2.40 -0.82 6.03
CA GLY A 62 -3.38 -1.08 4.98
C GLY A 62 -3.19 -0.14 3.78
N LEU A 63 -2.99 1.15 4.04
CA LEU A 63 -2.73 2.12 2.99
C LEU A 63 -1.41 1.87 2.28
N GLY A 64 -0.35 1.48 3.00
CA GLY A 64 0.93 1.11 2.40
C GLY A 64 0.81 -0.05 1.42
N LEU A 65 0.13 -1.13 1.82
CA LEU A 65 -0.14 -2.28 0.96
C LEU A 65 -1.00 -1.90 -0.26
N PHE A 66 -1.98 -1.03 -0.09
CA PHE A 66 -2.82 -0.59 -1.20
C PHE A 66 -2.04 0.27 -2.21
N ILE A 67 -1.25 1.23 -1.72
CA ILE A 67 -0.48 2.15 -2.58
C ILE A 67 0.63 1.44 -3.34
N ASP A 68 1.26 0.40 -2.76
CA ASP A 68 2.30 -0.37 -3.44
C ASP A 68 1.84 -0.97 -4.79
N GLU A 69 0.59 -1.44 -4.84
CA GLU A 69 0.01 -2.06 -6.04
C GLU A 69 -0.89 -1.10 -6.85
N LEU A 70 -1.14 0.12 -6.36
CA LEU A 70 -2.12 1.02 -6.98
C LEU A 70 -1.77 1.35 -8.44
N THR A 71 -0.51 1.68 -8.74
CA THR A 71 -0.10 1.94 -10.12
C THR A 71 -0.26 0.71 -11.01
N TYR A 72 0.09 -0.48 -10.50
CA TYR A 72 -0.08 -1.74 -11.21
C TYR A 72 -1.55 -2.00 -11.59
N ILE A 73 -2.48 -1.70 -10.68
CA ILE A 73 -3.93 -1.80 -10.93
C ILE A 73 -4.35 -0.80 -12.03
N LEU A 74 -3.90 0.45 -11.94
CA LEU A 74 -4.26 1.50 -12.89
C LEU A 74 -3.78 1.21 -14.31
N ILE A 75 -2.58 0.64 -14.46
CA ILE A 75 -2.05 0.22 -15.77
C ILE A 75 -2.58 -1.16 -16.23
N ARG A 76 -3.44 -1.79 -15.42
CA ARG A 76 -4.00 -3.14 -15.67
C ARG A 76 -2.91 -4.19 -15.91
N GLY A 77 -1.86 -4.16 -15.08
CA GLY A 77 -0.80 -5.15 -15.14
C GLY A 77 -1.34 -6.56 -14.95
N LYS A 78 -0.71 -7.55 -15.59
CA LYS A 78 -1.16 -8.96 -15.60
C LYS A 78 -0.14 -9.91 -15.01
N ILE A 79 1.14 -9.56 -15.13
CA ILE A 79 2.25 -10.37 -14.66
C ILE A 79 3.08 -9.62 -13.64
N HIS A 80 3.85 -10.36 -12.84
CA HIS A 80 4.73 -9.80 -11.82
C HIS A 80 5.68 -8.74 -12.42
N LYS A 81 6.18 -8.97 -13.63
CA LYS A 81 7.05 -8.01 -14.35
C LYS A 81 6.40 -6.64 -14.55
N ASP A 82 5.08 -6.55 -14.70
CA ASP A 82 4.39 -5.27 -14.88
C ASP A 82 4.37 -4.46 -13.59
N ASN A 83 4.30 -5.14 -12.43
CA ASN A 83 4.36 -4.48 -11.12
C ASN A 83 5.74 -3.86 -10.83
N TYR A 84 6.80 -4.44 -11.41
CA TYR A 84 8.17 -3.93 -11.32
C TYR A 84 8.61 -3.18 -12.59
N SER A 85 7.66 -2.82 -13.45
CA SER A 85 7.94 -1.96 -14.59
C SER A 85 8.33 -0.56 -14.11
N PHE A 86 9.11 0.14 -14.94
CA PHE A 86 9.50 1.53 -14.68
C PHE A 86 8.29 2.44 -14.40
N VAL A 87 7.20 2.23 -15.13
CA VAL A 87 5.94 2.97 -14.95
C VAL A 87 5.34 2.71 -13.55
N SER A 88 5.29 1.45 -13.11
CA SER A 88 4.78 1.09 -11.78
C SER A 88 5.63 1.68 -10.65
N ILE A 89 6.96 1.63 -10.80
CA ILE A 89 7.90 2.19 -9.82
C ILE A 89 7.72 3.71 -9.71
N ILE A 90 7.69 4.44 -10.83
CA ILE A 90 7.46 5.88 -10.83
C ILE A 90 6.11 6.21 -10.21
N GLY A 91 5.04 5.52 -10.61
CA GLY A 91 3.72 5.79 -10.05
C GLY A 91 3.66 5.56 -8.54
N THR A 92 4.33 4.51 -8.03
CA THR A 92 4.42 4.25 -6.58
C THR A 92 5.15 5.38 -5.86
N ILE A 93 6.27 5.87 -6.41
CA ILE A 93 7.01 7.02 -5.87
C ILE A 93 6.13 8.28 -5.85
N LEU A 94 5.42 8.56 -6.94
CA LEU A 94 4.50 9.71 -7.02
C LEU A 94 3.38 9.61 -5.99
N PHE A 95 2.80 8.42 -5.78
CA PHE A 95 1.79 8.22 -4.74
C PHE A 95 2.36 8.38 -3.33
N VAL A 96 3.56 7.88 -3.06
CA VAL A 96 4.24 8.10 -1.77
C VAL A 96 4.45 9.59 -1.50
N ILE A 97 4.91 10.35 -2.50
CA ILE A 97 5.09 11.80 -2.40
C ILE A 97 3.74 12.50 -2.13
N LEU A 98 2.69 12.09 -2.84
CA LEU A 98 1.34 12.62 -2.64
C LEU A 98 0.84 12.37 -1.21
N ILE A 99 1.01 11.14 -0.70
CA ILE A 99 0.65 10.79 0.68
C ILE A 99 1.48 11.60 1.70
N PHE A 100 2.76 11.85 1.42
CA PHE A 100 3.59 12.68 2.29
C PHE A 100 3.03 14.10 2.44
N PHE A 101 2.65 14.75 1.34
CA PHE A 101 2.07 16.10 1.36
C PHE A 101 0.68 16.11 2.01
N LEU A 102 -0.11 15.07 1.81
CA LEU A 102 -1.47 14.96 2.34
C LEU A 102 -1.54 14.30 3.73
N ARG A 103 -0.43 13.92 4.36
CA ARG A 103 -0.43 13.14 5.62
C ARG A 103 -1.32 13.72 6.72
N ASN A 104 -1.37 15.04 6.83
CA ASN A 104 -2.23 15.74 7.81
C ASN A 104 -3.72 15.50 7.56
N TYR A 105 -4.13 15.38 6.31
CA TYR A 105 -5.50 15.07 5.92
C TYR A 105 -5.84 13.59 6.20
N PHE A 106 -4.92 12.68 5.87
CA PHE A 106 -5.12 11.24 6.06
C PHE A 106 -5.25 10.83 7.54
N VAL A 107 -4.72 11.62 8.47
CA VAL A 107 -4.83 11.35 9.92
C VAL A 107 -6.01 12.03 10.60
N LEU A 108 -6.81 12.85 9.89
CA LEU A 108 -7.98 13.54 10.48
C LEU A 108 -8.95 12.62 11.23
N PRO A 109 -9.28 11.40 10.73
CA PRO A 109 -10.20 10.51 11.45
C PRO A 109 -9.68 9.98 12.80
N PHE A 110 -8.39 10.15 13.09
CA PHE A 110 -7.71 9.64 14.29
C PHE A 110 -7.34 10.75 15.28
N ARG A 111 -7.78 11.99 15.03
CA ARG A 111 -7.66 13.13 15.93
C ARG A 111 -8.96 13.29 16.72
#